data_AF-A0A9P4GRJ4-F1
#
_entry.id   AF-A0A9P4GRJ4-F1
#
_cell.length_a   1.000
_cell.length_b   1.000
_cell.length_c   1.000
_cell.angle_alpha   90.00
_cell.angle_beta   90.00
_cell.angle_gamma   90.00
#
_symmetry.space_group_name_H-M   'P 1'
#
loop_
_entity.id
_entity.type
_entity.pdbx_description
1 polymer ?
#
loop_
_entity_poly.entity_id
_entity_poly.type
_entity_poly.pdbx_seq_one_letter_code
_entity_poly.pdbx_strand_id
1 'polypeptide(L)'
;MFIERWAIGRGQHTHEFFQDLKPALQLVSMLFTEQYPLLWFSHLTFGERRRSSSGVYIAPTPYSTSPEAVARVRSNLRELGKVITFMWSPPNWNISAWGLTYSNRDDEPRFCEFRDEDWPPIRSRTGYACPVIVMKDCFQVYFRNSNAANSTVNERYRALLTFAVTLGHEVAHAYEFWLGGRGGEPLWSKSDKHAELGFSWEKSVIGRVLNPTNSATDDKGRFRTLCSVQLEEYGTEAERNKLLDEFEGRTSAQFTSRDVAGRHRNWPLLDPREFRGAKWYLSPNATAIVASIHAIPSQWVCDWFQKDVLLRRKMEWAQRQAYKPPPLEDAFMIIYERNAHGAQIQRPLDPFFPVDRDILRQRAQKKTNAARVKR
;
A
#
# COMPACT_ATOMS: atom_id res chain seq x y z
N MET A 1 -21.04 4.39 3.29
CA MET A 1 -20.65 4.23 4.71
C MET A 1 -20.16 5.55 5.32
N PHE A 2 -19.35 6.35 4.61
CA PHE A 2 -18.59 7.47 5.23
C PHE A 2 -18.97 8.89 4.79
N ILE A 3 -20.10 9.07 4.09
CA ILE A 3 -20.46 10.36 3.47
C ILE A 3 -20.60 11.48 4.51
N GLU A 4 -21.26 11.20 5.63
CA GLU A 4 -21.62 12.18 6.67
C GLU A 4 -20.66 12.14 7.87
N ARG A 5 -19.45 11.61 7.67
CA ARG A 5 -18.46 11.37 8.72
C ARG A 5 -17.25 12.29 8.62
N TRP A 6 -17.33 13.34 7.81
CA TRP A 6 -16.27 14.33 7.69
C TRP A 6 -16.46 15.44 8.72
N ALA A 7 -15.40 15.82 9.41
CA ALA A 7 -15.36 17.04 10.21
C ALA A 7 -15.62 18.25 9.30
N ILE A 8 -16.20 19.28 9.89
CA ILE A 8 -16.39 20.60 9.26
C ILE A 8 -15.52 21.63 9.99
N GLY A 9 -15.69 22.91 9.65
CA GLY A 9 -14.94 23.99 10.28
C GLY A 9 -13.67 24.38 9.54
N ARG A 10 -12.71 24.96 10.25
CA ARG A 10 -11.55 25.62 9.64
C ARG A 10 -10.67 24.61 8.89
N GLY A 11 -10.43 24.89 7.61
CA GLY A 11 -9.57 24.05 6.75
C GLY A 11 -10.23 22.73 6.29
N GLN A 12 -11.51 22.51 6.61
CA GLN A 12 -12.26 21.32 6.21
C GLN A 12 -13.14 21.61 4.98
N HIS A 13 -12.55 21.57 3.80
CA HIS A 13 -13.22 21.99 2.55
C HIS A 13 -13.92 20.85 1.82
N THR A 14 -14.19 19.73 2.48
CA THR A 14 -14.71 18.49 1.85
C THR A 14 -15.90 18.74 0.93
N HIS A 15 -16.82 19.62 1.30
CA HIS A 15 -18.03 19.93 0.53
C HIS A 15 -17.74 20.50 -0.86
N GLU A 16 -16.61 21.20 -1.05
CA GLU A 16 -16.23 21.84 -2.32
C GLU A 16 -15.85 20.82 -3.40
N PHE A 17 -15.29 19.66 -3.00
CA PHE A 17 -14.70 18.67 -3.92
C PHE A 17 -15.15 17.24 -3.63
N PHE A 18 -16.21 17.05 -2.84
CA PHE A 18 -16.70 15.73 -2.46
C PHE A 18 -17.05 14.86 -3.69
N GLN A 19 -17.61 15.47 -4.73
CA GLN A 19 -17.94 14.75 -5.96
C GLN A 19 -16.69 14.21 -6.67
N ASP A 20 -15.56 14.91 -6.59
CA ASP A 20 -14.30 14.45 -7.15
C ASP A 20 -13.68 13.29 -6.37
N LEU A 21 -13.95 13.21 -5.05
CA LEU A 21 -13.56 12.06 -4.21
C LEU A 21 -14.44 10.83 -4.42
N LYS A 22 -15.65 11.01 -4.93
CA LYS A 22 -16.68 9.96 -5.00
C LYS A 22 -16.18 8.65 -5.63
N PRO A 23 -15.41 8.63 -6.73
CA PRO A 23 -14.90 7.37 -7.29
C PRO A 23 -13.98 6.61 -6.31
N ALA A 24 -13.13 7.33 -5.57
CA ALA A 24 -12.25 6.73 -4.58
C ALA A 24 -13.05 6.21 -3.37
N LEU A 25 -14.04 6.97 -2.90
CA LEU A 25 -14.94 6.54 -1.82
C LEU A 25 -15.78 5.32 -2.21
N GLN A 26 -16.19 5.22 -3.48
CA GLN A 26 -16.87 4.04 -4.03
C GLN A 26 -15.94 2.81 -4.06
N LEU A 27 -14.69 2.99 -4.48
CA LEU A 27 -13.69 1.93 -4.45
C LEU A 27 -13.46 1.42 -3.02
N VAL A 28 -13.25 2.31 -2.05
CA VAL A 28 -13.10 1.93 -0.63
C VAL A 28 -14.35 1.24 -0.09
N SER A 29 -15.53 1.77 -0.41
CA SER A 29 -16.79 1.13 -0.01
C SER A 29 -16.89 -0.29 -0.55
N MET A 30 -16.47 -0.54 -1.80
CA MET A 30 -16.42 -1.87 -2.39
C MET A 30 -15.46 -2.78 -1.60
N LEU A 31 -14.23 -2.31 -1.34
CA LEU A 31 -13.22 -3.04 -0.54
C LEU A 31 -13.70 -3.36 0.89
N PHE A 32 -14.67 -2.63 1.43
CA PHE A 32 -15.27 -2.91 2.76
C PHE A 32 -16.60 -3.65 2.72
N THR A 33 -17.08 -4.04 1.54
CA THR A 33 -18.34 -4.80 1.41
C THR A 33 -18.14 -6.16 0.77
N GLU A 34 -17.13 -6.32 -0.08
CA GLU A 34 -16.83 -7.57 -0.77
C GLU A 34 -16.24 -8.62 0.18
N GLN A 35 -16.67 -9.88 0.02
CA GLN A 35 -16.33 -10.98 0.93
C GLN A 35 -14.82 -11.17 1.15
N TYR A 36 -14.04 -11.07 0.08
CA TYR A 36 -12.63 -11.44 0.11
C TYR A 36 -11.73 -10.39 0.77
N PRO A 37 -11.80 -9.10 0.42
CA PRO A 37 -11.14 -8.05 1.22
C PRO A 37 -11.50 -8.10 2.71
N LEU A 38 -12.74 -8.48 3.05
CA LEU A 38 -13.19 -8.61 4.43
C LEU A 38 -12.54 -9.77 5.20
N LEU A 39 -11.92 -10.74 4.54
CA LEU A 39 -11.16 -11.79 5.22
C LEU A 39 -10.00 -11.22 6.04
N TRP A 40 -9.43 -10.08 5.62
CA TRP A 40 -8.42 -9.39 6.41
C TRP A 40 -9.02 -8.90 7.75
N PHE A 41 -10.13 -8.18 7.71
CA PHE A 41 -10.79 -7.74 8.95
C PHE A 41 -11.30 -8.91 9.80
N SER A 42 -11.67 -10.03 9.16
CA SER A 42 -12.11 -11.25 9.84
C SER A 42 -11.00 -11.93 10.62
N HIS A 43 -9.80 -12.06 10.05
CA HIS A 43 -8.63 -12.54 10.78
C HIS A 43 -8.22 -11.57 11.89
N LEU A 44 -8.29 -10.25 11.68
CA LEU A 44 -8.07 -9.28 12.77
C LEU A 44 -9.04 -9.46 13.95
N THR A 45 -10.33 -9.69 13.65
CA THR A 45 -11.40 -9.78 14.64
C THR A 45 -11.40 -11.12 15.38
N PHE A 46 -11.23 -12.22 14.65
CA PHE A 46 -11.47 -13.58 15.16
C PHE A 46 -10.23 -14.46 15.16
N GLY A 47 -9.08 -13.91 14.77
CA GLY A 47 -7.80 -14.56 14.94
C GLY A 47 -7.40 -14.64 16.41
N GLU A 48 -6.59 -15.64 16.73
CA GLU A 48 -6.08 -15.85 18.09
C GLU A 48 -4.83 -14.99 18.31
N ARG A 49 -4.86 -14.10 19.30
CA ARG A 49 -3.69 -13.29 19.67
C ARG A 49 -2.67 -14.16 20.42
N ARG A 50 -1.50 -14.36 19.84
CA ARG A 50 -0.40 -15.17 20.39
C ARG A 50 0.85 -14.30 20.62
N ARG A 51 1.68 -14.66 21.59
CA ARG A 51 2.95 -13.96 21.86
C ARG A 51 4.11 -14.64 21.14
N SER A 52 5.03 -13.83 20.62
CA SER A 52 6.33 -14.25 20.08
C SER A 52 7.43 -13.36 20.66
N SER A 53 8.68 -13.63 20.29
CA SER A 53 9.82 -12.76 20.63
C SER A 53 9.70 -11.34 20.06
N SER A 54 8.93 -11.16 18.99
CA SER A 54 8.76 -9.89 18.30
C SER A 54 7.50 -9.11 18.73
N GLY A 55 6.68 -9.68 19.63
CA GLY A 55 5.45 -9.05 20.14
C GLY A 55 4.23 -9.97 20.08
N VAL A 56 3.04 -9.37 20.11
CA VAL A 56 1.78 -10.10 19.92
C VAL A 56 1.50 -10.19 18.43
N TYR A 57 1.14 -11.37 17.93
CA TYR A 57 0.71 -11.58 16.55
C TYR A 57 -0.66 -12.24 16.48
N ILE A 58 -1.31 -12.16 15.32
CA ILE A 58 -2.64 -12.75 15.10
C ILE A 58 -2.48 -14.07 14.34
N ALA A 59 -2.85 -15.19 14.96
CA ALA A 59 -2.88 -16.50 14.33
C ALA A 59 -4.28 -16.76 13.72
N PRO A 60 -4.37 -17.35 12.52
CA PRO A 60 -5.65 -17.62 11.89
C PRO A 60 -6.41 -18.71 12.66
N THR A 61 -7.74 -18.59 12.67
CA THR A 61 -8.65 -19.60 13.24
C THR A 61 -9.59 -20.14 12.15
N PRO A 62 -10.10 -21.38 12.25
CA PRO A 62 -11.07 -21.89 11.29
C PRO A 62 -12.33 -21.00 11.18
N TYR A 63 -12.74 -20.36 12.27
CA TYR A 63 -13.88 -19.45 12.27
C TYR A 63 -13.60 -18.17 11.47
N SER A 64 -12.37 -17.64 11.53
CA SER A 64 -12.00 -16.38 10.86
C SER A 64 -12.17 -16.38 9.34
N THR A 65 -12.24 -17.56 8.70
CA THR A 65 -12.49 -17.68 7.25
C THR A 65 -13.94 -18.04 6.91
N SER A 66 -14.80 -18.23 7.92
CA SER A 66 -16.19 -18.63 7.73
C SER A 66 -17.05 -17.48 7.15
N PRO A 67 -18.12 -17.80 6.39
CA PRO A 67 -19.07 -16.78 5.92
C PRO A 67 -19.73 -15.99 7.06
N GLU A 68 -19.94 -16.63 8.21
CA GLU A 68 -20.54 -16.00 9.40
C GLU A 68 -19.62 -14.93 9.99
N ALA A 69 -18.33 -15.23 10.15
CA ALA A 69 -17.33 -14.28 10.60
C ALA A 69 -17.25 -13.05 9.67
N VAL A 70 -17.25 -13.27 8.35
CA VAL A 70 -17.26 -12.19 7.36
C VAL A 70 -18.55 -11.35 7.46
N ALA A 71 -19.71 -11.97 7.67
CA ALA A 71 -20.97 -11.26 7.87
C ALA A 71 -20.93 -10.39 9.14
N ARG A 72 -20.36 -10.91 10.23
CA ARG A 72 -20.19 -10.16 11.48
C ARG A 72 -19.23 -8.98 11.32
N VAL A 73 -18.11 -9.18 10.64
CA VAL A 73 -17.15 -8.11 10.29
C VAL A 73 -17.82 -7.01 9.48
N ARG A 74 -18.63 -7.36 8.49
CA ARG A 74 -19.41 -6.39 7.71
C ARG A 74 -20.34 -5.57 8.61
N SER A 75 -20.97 -6.20 9.61
CA SER A 75 -21.77 -5.50 10.61
C SER A 75 -20.92 -4.57 11.47
N ASN A 76 -19.76 -5.04 11.95
CA ASN A 76 -18.83 -4.23 12.74
C ASN A 76 -18.34 -3.00 11.97
N LEU A 77 -17.97 -3.13 10.69
CA LEU A 77 -17.57 -1.99 9.86
C LEU A 77 -18.70 -0.98 9.68
N ARG A 78 -19.95 -1.44 9.56
CA ARG A 78 -21.12 -0.53 9.55
C ARG A 78 -21.28 0.21 10.88
N GLU A 79 -21.02 -0.45 12.01
CA GLU A 79 -21.01 0.20 13.33
C GLU A 79 -19.86 1.19 13.48
N LEU A 80 -18.64 0.84 13.06
CA LEU A 80 -17.51 1.77 13.00
C LEU A 80 -17.85 3.00 12.16
N GLY A 81 -18.50 2.80 11.01
CA GLY A 81 -18.97 3.89 10.13
C GLY A 81 -19.95 4.88 10.79
N LYS A 82 -20.53 4.55 11.96
CA LYS A 82 -21.39 5.44 12.75
C LYS A 82 -20.63 6.34 13.72
N VAL A 83 -19.36 6.02 14.02
CA VAL A 83 -18.57 6.70 15.06
C VAL A 83 -17.27 7.31 14.51
N ILE A 84 -16.69 6.71 13.48
CA ILE A 84 -15.45 7.19 12.86
C ILE A 84 -15.60 8.62 12.34
N THR A 85 -14.54 9.41 12.45
CA THR A 85 -14.47 10.75 11.87
C THR A 85 -13.30 10.84 10.89
N PHE A 86 -13.52 11.49 9.76
CA PHE A 86 -12.49 11.83 8.78
C PHE A 86 -12.28 13.33 8.80
N MET A 87 -11.04 13.77 8.70
CA MET A 87 -10.71 15.18 8.55
C MET A 87 -9.47 15.36 7.68
N TRP A 88 -9.29 16.56 7.16
CA TRP A 88 -8.04 16.99 6.55
C TRP A 88 -7.11 17.52 7.62
N SER A 89 -5.82 17.27 7.41
CA SER A 89 -4.75 17.90 8.16
C SER A 89 -4.92 19.43 8.11
N PRO A 90 -5.11 20.14 9.25
CA PRO A 90 -5.30 21.58 9.22
C PRO A 90 -4.10 22.33 8.62
N PRO A 91 -4.28 23.60 8.22
CA PRO A 91 -3.18 24.44 7.78
C PRO A 91 -2.05 24.48 8.84
N ASN A 92 -0.79 24.41 8.40
CA ASN A 92 0.42 24.33 9.24
C ASN A 92 0.65 23.00 9.95
N TRP A 93 -0.20 22.01 9.70
CA TRP A 93 -0.01 20.66 10.23
C TRP A 93 0.81 19.82 9.25
N ASN A 94 2.12 19.83 9.46
CA ASN A 94 3.04 19.06 8.62
C ASN A 94 3.08 17.60 9.07
N ILE A 95 2.18 16.78 8.52
CA ILE A 95 2.22 15.34 8.72
C ILE A 95 3.14 14.68 7.66
N SER A 96 4.05 13.82 8.13
CA SER A 96 4.99 13.10 7.25
C SER A 96 4.34 11.93 6.51
N ALA A 97 3.18 11.46 6.97
CA ALA A 97 2.41 10.37 6.38
C ALA A 97 1.26 10.88 5.52
N TRP A 98 0.68 10.02 4.67
CA TRP A 98 -0.48 10.38 3.83
C TRP A 98 -1.80 10.36 4.60
N GLY A 99 -1.82 9.63 5.71
CA GLY A 99 -2.88 9.59 6.70
C GLY A 99 -2.28 9.35 8.08
N LEU A 100 -3.08 9.65 9.11
CA LEU A 100 -2.82 9.25 10.49
C LEU A 100 -4.16 8.86 11.12
N THR A 101 -4.13 7.89 12.02
CA THR A 101 -5.31 7.47 12.78
C THR A 101 -5.07 7.64 14.27
N TYR A 102 -6.01 8.28 14.94
CA TYR A 102 -6.07 8.42 16.39
C TYR A 102 -7.23 7.61 16.94
N SER A 103 -7.10 7.09 18.15
CA SER A 103 -8.16 6.28 18.76
C SER A 103 -9.36 7.13 19.15
N ASN A 104 -9.13 8.36 19.60
CA ASN A 104 -10.15 9.32 20.00
C ASN A 104 -9.72 10.77 19.66
N ARG A 105 -10.70 11.67 19.68
CA ARG A 105 -10.48 13.12 19.50
C ARG A 105 -9.63 13.77 20.61
N ASP A 106 -9.50 13.11 21.76
CA ASP A 106 -8.75 13.65 22.90
C ASP A 106 -7.26 13.23 22.86
N ASP A 107 -6.88 12.33 21.95
CA ASP A 107 -5.51 11.80 21.84
C ASP A 107 -4.52 12.78 21.19
N GLU A 108 -5.04 13.83 20.54
CA GLU A 108 -4.25 14.81 19.81
C GLU A 108 -4.64 16.22 20.26
N PRO A 109 -3.77 16.89 21.06
CA PRO A 109 -4.10 18.18 21.66
C PRO A 109 -4.56 19.24 20.67
N ARG A 110 -4.09 19.19 19.42
CA ARG A 110 -4.42 20.20 18.38
C ARG A 110 -5.88 20.09 17.90
N PHE A 111 -6.58 18.99 18.22
CA PHE A 111 -8.02 18.88 17.99
C PHE A 111 -8.86 19.82 18.86
N CYS A 112 -8.30 20.41 19.93
CA CYS A 112 -9.01 21.42 20.73
C CYS A 112 -9.34 22.72 19.96
N GLU A 113 -8.76 22.92 18.77
CA GLU A 113 -9.09 24.04 17.88
C GLU A 113 -10.46 23.91 17.20
N PHE A 114 -11.03 22.70 17.18
CA PHE A 114 -12.35 22.41 16.62
C PHE A 114 -13.42 22.52 17.70
N ARG A 115 -14.58 23.08 17.34
CA ARG A 115 -15.74 23.15 18.22
C ARG A 115 -16.48 21.82 18.22
N ASP A 116 -17.29 21.55 19.24
CA ASP A 116 -18.10 20.33 19.29
C ASP A 116 -19.02 20.21 18.06
N GLU A 117 -19.56 21.33 17.55
CA GLU A 117 -20.37 21.33 16.32
C GLU A 117 -19.60 21.02 15.03
N ASP A 118 -18.26 21.12 15.05
CA ASP A 118 -17.42 20.79 13.89
C ASP A 118 -17.28 19.27 13.69
N TRP A 119 -17.58 18.49 14.73
CA TRP A 119 -17.47 17.03 14.70
C TRP A 119 -18.79 16.38 14.27
N PRO A 120 -18.76 15.35 13.40
CA PRO A 120 -19.97 14.64 13.03
C PRO A 120 -20.54 13.87 14.24
N PRO A 121 -21.85 13.93 14.53
CA PRO A 121 -22.42 13.40 15.76
C PRO A 121 -22.17 11.89 15.87
N ILE A 122 -21.77 11.40 17.05
CA ILE A 122 -21.54 9.98 17.28
C ILE A 122 -22.90 9.25 17.29
N ARG A 123 -23.12 8.33 16.34
CA ARG A 123 -24.40 7.64 16.15
C ARG A 123 -24.47 6.24 16.76
N SER A 124 -23.42 5.82 17.44
CA SER A 124 -23.37 4.52 18.13
C SER A 124 -22.48 4.61 19.37
N ARG A 125 -22.82 3.82 20.38
CA ARG A 125 -21.97 3.63 21.58
C ARG A 125 -21.26 2.27 21.55
N THR A 126 -21.34 1.55 20.43
CA THR A 126 -20.68 0.26 20.26
C THR A 126 -19.19 0.46 19.96
N GLY A 127 -18.37 -0.46 20.46
CA GLY A 127 -16.91 -0.40 20.36
C GLY A 127 -16.26 0.35 21.52
N TYR A 128 -14.94 0.41 21.48
CA TYR A 128 -14.11 0.96 22.56
C TYR A 128 -13.54 2.35 22.29
N ALA A 129 -13.66 2.83 21.06
CA ALA A 129 -13.01 4.05 20.60
C ALA A 129 -13.90 4.78 19.59
N CYS A 130 -13.66 6.09 19.42
CA CYS A 130 -14.26 6.92 18.37
C CYS A 130 -13.15 7.46 17.45
N PRO A 131 -12.63 6.62 16.53
CA PRO A 131 -11.39 6.93 15.84
C PRO A 131 -11.50 8.16 14.95
N VAL A 132 -10.40 8.91 14.86
CA VAL A 132 -10.26 10.08 13.99
C VAL A 132 -9.15 9.80 12.98
N ILE A 133 -9.51 9.82 11.70
CA ILE A 133 -8.58 9.69 10.59
C ILE A 133 -8.29 11.08 10.02
N VAL A 134 -7.01 11.45 10.05
CA VAL A 134 -6.48 12.69 9.48
C VAL A 134 -5.83 12.40 8.15
N MET A 135 -6.39 12.89 7.06
CA MET A 135 -5.84 12.77 5.72
C MET A 135 -4.90 13.94 5.41
N LYS A 136 -3.79 13.70 4.71
CA LYS A 136 -2.85 14.76 4.33
C LYS A 136 -3.50 15.82 3.45
N ASP A 137 -3.23 17.09 3.75
CA ASP A 137 -3.82 18.25 3.07
C ASP A 137 -3.52 18.28 1.56
N CYS A 138 -2.43 17.67 1.11
CA CYS A 138 -2.11 17.61 -0.32
C CYS A 138 -3.20 16.92 -1.16
N PHE A 139 -3.99 16.00 -0.59
CA PHE A 139 -5.17 15.46 -1.28
C PHE A 139 -6.24 16.52 -1.44
N GLN A 140 -6.54 17.28 -0.39
CA GLN A 140 -7.47 18.39 -0.44
C GLN A 140 -7.02 19.45 -1.45
N VAL A 141 -5.76 19.87 -1.41
CA VAL A 141 -5.15 20.79 -2.39
C VAL A 141 -5.30 20.23 -3.80
N TYR A 142 -4.97 18.95 -4.02
CA TYR A 142 -5.13 18.32 -5.32
C TYR A 142 -6.59 18.36 -5.76
N PHE A 143 -7.54 17.83 -4.97
CA PHE A 143 -8.92 17.67 -5.42
C PHE A 143 -9.65 19.01 -5.59
N ARG A 144 -9.44 19.98 -4.69
CA ARG A 144 -9.96 21.35 -4.84
C ARG A 144 -9.43 22.03 -6.10
N ASN A 145 -8.14 21.83 -6.36
CA ASN A 145 -7.49 22.38 -7.53
C ASN A 145 -7.54 21.45 -8.75
N SER A 146 -8.17 20.26 -8.71
CA SER A 146 -8.06 19.30 -9.83
C SER A 146 -9.09 19.53 -10.94
N ASN A 147 -9.89 20.60 -10.81
CA ASN A 147 -10.42 21.36 -11.95
C ASN A 147 -9.39 22.32 -12.58
N ALA A 148 -8.15 22.38 -12.12
CA ALA A 148 -7.11 23.25 -12.68
C ALA A 148 -6.52 22.65 -13.96
N ALA A 149 -7.34 22.56 -15.00
CA ALA A 149 -7.04 22.57 -16.45
C ALA A 149 -5.93 21.66 -17.04
N ASN A 150 -5.04 21.04 -16.25
CA ASN A 150 -3.73 20.53 -16.67
C ASN A 150 -3.41 19.13 -16.11
N SER A 151 -4.25 18.55 -15.22
CA SER A 151 -4.03 17.19 -14.75
C SER A 151 -4.40 16.19 -15.84
N THR A 152 -3.51 15.24 -16.12
CA THR A 152 -3.84 14.15 -17.05
C THR A 152 -4.84 13.17 -16.42
N VAL A 153 -5.59 12.45 -17.26
CA VAL A 153 -6.51 11.39 -16.80
C VAL A 153 -5.79 10.36 -15.92
N ASN A 154 -4.58 9.96 -16.31
CA ASN A 154 -3.76 9.02 -15.54
C ASN A 154 -3.38 9.55 -14.15
N GLU A 155 -3.05 10.83 -14.06
CA GLU A 155 -2.73 11.49 -12.79
C GLU A 155 -3.95 11.52 -11.86
N ARG A 156 -5.14 11.81 -12.39
CA ARG A 156 -6.40 11.74 -11.64
C ARG A 156 -6.67 10.35 -11.08
N TYR A 157 -6.50 9.30 -11.88
CA TYR A 157 -6.69 7.92 -11.39
C TYR A 157 -5.66 7.52 -10.33
N ARG A 158 -4.40 7.97 -10.45
CA ARG A 158 -3.38 7.73 -9.43
C ARG A 158 -3.71 8.45 -8.13
N ALA A 159 -4.18 9.69 -8.18
CA ALA A 159 -4.63 10.45 -7.01
C ALA A 159 -5.80 9.74 -6.32
N LEU A 160 -6.83 9.34 -7.09
CA LEU A 160 -7.98 8.60 -6.59
C LEU A 160 -7.58 7.27 -5.93
N LEU A 161 -6.70 6.50 -6.57
CA LEU A 161 -6.24 5.22 -6.01
C LEU A 161 -5.40 5.44 -4.74
N THR A 162 -4.48 6.40 -4.75
CA THR A 162 -3.65 6.70 -3.58
C THR A 162 -4.51 7.13 -2.40
N PHE A 163 -5.50 7.99 -2.64
CA PHE A 163 -6.47 8.39 -1.62
C PHE A 163 -7.28 7.20 -1.10
N ALA A 164 -7.82 6.37 -2.00
CA ALA A 164 -8.59 5.18 -1.61
C ALA A 164 -7.77 4.20 -0.77
N VAL A 165 -6.53 3.92 -1.17
CA VAL A 165 -5.65 2.98 -0.46
C VAL A 165 -5.21 3.56 0.88
N THR A 166 -4.89 4.86 0.95
CA THR A 166 -4.60 5.54 2.22
C THR A 166 -5.80 5.49 3.16
N LEU A 167 -7.00 5.76 2.67
CA LEU A 167 -8.22 5.67 3.48
C LEU A 167 -8.46 4.23 3.97
N GLY A 168 -8.20 3.24 3.11
CA GLY A 168 -8.25 1.83 3.45
C GLY A 168 -7.28 1.44 4.58
N HIS A 169 -6.03 1.90 4.44
CA HIS A 169 -4.96 1.76 5.41
C HIS A 169 -5.34 2.35 6.78
N GLU A 170 -5.77 3.61 6.82
CA GLU A 170 -6.13 4.26 8.08
C GLU A 170 -7.37 3.64 8.73
N VAL A 171 -8.35 3.15 7.95
CA VAL A 171 -9.49 2.42 8.50
C VAL A 171 -9.08 1.07 9.11
N ALA A 172 -8.02 0.43 8.62
CA ALA A 172 -7.48 -0.78 9.24
C ALA A 172 -7.02 -0.51 10.68
N HIS A 173 -6.30 0.60 10.90
CA HIS A 173 -5.89 1.08 12.21
C HIS A 173 -7.10 1.46 13.08
N ALA A 174 -8.03 2.22 12.51
CA ALA A 174 -9.24 2.65 13.22
C ALA A 174 -10.09 1.46 13.69
N TYR A 175 -10.13 0.40 12.90
CA TYR A 175 -10.86 -0.81 13.25
C TYR A 175 -10.25 -1.53 14.45
N GLU A 176 -8.92 -1.62 14.56
CA GLU A 176 -8.27 -2.21 15.75
C GLU A 176 -8.51 -1.37 17.01
N PHE A 177 -8.44 -0.03 16.91
CA PHE A 177 -8.81 0.84 18.03
C PHE A 177 -10.26 0.61 18.46
N TRP A 178 -11.18 0.52 17.49
CA TRP A 178 -12.60 0.30 17.77
C TRP A 178 -12.89 -1.07 18.41
N LEU A 179 -12.16 -2.11 18.03
CA LEU A 179 -12.24 -3.44 18.66
C LEU A 179 -11.71 -3.47 20.11
N GLY A 180 -11.03 -2.42 20.56
CA GLY A 180 -10.51 -2.32 21.92
C GLY A 180 -9.08 -2.81 22.08
N GLY A 181 -8.26 -2.69 21.03
CA GLY A 181 -6.81 -2.85 21.15
C GLY A 181 -6.25 -1.81 22.14
N ARG A 182 -6.12 -2.18 23.42
CA ARG A 182 -5.59 -1.30 24.50
C ARG A 182 -4.07 -1.34 24.62
N GLY A 183 -3.38 -1.94 23.65
CA GLY A 183 -1.92 -2.02 23.57
C GLY A 183 -1.42 -1.46 22.24
N GLY A 184 -0.11 -1.55 21.99
CA GLY A 184 0.42 -1.32 20.65
C GLY A 184 -0.23 -2.27 19.62
N GLU A 185 -0.21 -1.87 18.35
CA GLU A 185 -0.73 -2.71 17.27
C GLU A 185 -0.11 -4.13 17.31
N PRO A 186 -0.91 -5.18 17.06
CA PRO A 186 -0.36 -6.51 16.88
C PRO A 186 0.31 -6.68 15.52
N LEU A 187 1.25 -7.63 15.44
CA LEU A 187 1.73 -8.16 14.17
C LEU A 187 0.58 -8.90 13.48
N TRP A 188 0.36 -8.64 12.20
CA TRP A 188 -0.67 -9.32 11.43
C TRP A 188 -0.46 -10.84 11.36
N SER A 189 0.80 -11.25 11.23
CA SER A 189 1.26 -12.63 11.21
C SER A 189 2.55 -12.80 12.03
N LYS A 190 2.90 -14.05 12.38
CA LYS A 190 4.15 -14.35 13.10
C LYS A 190 5.41 -13.94 12.31
N SER A 191 5.31 -13.93 10.98
CA SER A 191 6.42 -13.58 10.08
C SER A 191 6.62 -12.08 9.90
N ASP A 192 5.68 -11.24 10.34
CA ASP A 192 5.84 -9.80 10.20
C ASP A 192 6.91 -9.30 11.17
N LYS A 193 7.78 -8.43 10.65
CA LYS A 193 8.87 -7.82 11.42
C LYS A 193 8.40 -6.66 12.28
N HIS A 194 7.32 -5.98 11.88
CA HIS A 194 6.80 -4.78 12.53
C HIS A 194 5.28 -4.79 12.56
N ALA A 195 4.73 -4.22 13.63
CA ALA A 195 3.30 -4.04 13.80
C ALA A 195 2.87 -2.77 13.06
N GLU A 196 2.31 -2.97 11.88
CA GLU A 196 1.75 -1.92 11.06
C GLU A 196 0.58 -2.56 10.26
N LEU A 197 -0.62 -2.46 10.83
CA LEU A 197 -1.79 -3.15 10.30
C LEU A 197 -2.23 -2.57 8.95
N GLY A 198 -2.04 -1.29 8.70
CA GLY A 198 -2.38 -0.62 7.44
C GLY A 198 -1.62 -1.18 6.23
N PHE A 199 -0.31 -1.41 6.33
CA PHE A 199 0.52 -2.01 5.31
C PHE A 199 0.24 -3.49 5.15
N SER A 200 -0.10 -4.20 6.24
CA SER A 200 -0.61 -5.56 6.11
C SER A 200 -1.90 -5.59 5.30
N TRP A 201 -2.82 -4.66 5.56
CA TRP A 201 -4.05 -4.50 4.78
C TRP A 201 -3.74 -4.19 3.32
N GLU A 202 -2.86 -3.23 3.04
CA GLU A 202 -2.44 -2.90 1.66
C GLU A 202 -1.84 -4.11 0.94
N LYS A 203 -0.94 -4.87 1.56
CA LYS A 203 -0.35 -6.07 0.95
C LYS A 203 -1.40 -7.14 0.71
N SER A 204 -2.31 -7.35 1.64
CA SER A 204 -3.32 -8.41 1.58
C SER A 204 -4.43 -8.08 0.58
N VAL A 205 -4.88 -6.82 0.55
CA VAL A 205 -6.02 -6.37 -0.25
C VAL A 205 -5.57 -5.76 -1.58
N ILE A 206 -4.51 -4.97 -1.63
CA ILE A 206 -4.04 -4.35 -2.87
C ILE A 206 -2.95 -5.19 -3.55
N GLY A 207 -2.26 -6.05 -2.79
CA GLY A 207 -1.14 -6.87 -3.25
C GLY A 207 0.22 -6.19 -3.12
N ARG A 208 0.23 -4.94 -2.65
CA ARG A 208 1.42 -4.08 -2.64
C ARG A 208 1.18 -2.82 -1.82
N VAL A 209 2.27 -2.23 -1.33
CA VAL A 209 2.25 -0.89 -0.72
C VAL A 209 2.50 0.14 -1.80
N LEU A 210 1.54 1.06 -2.00
CA LEU A 210 1.62 2.06 -3.06
C LEU A 210 2.29 3.35 -2.57
N ASN A 211 3.28 3.82 -3.31
CA ASN A 211 4.05 5.01 -2.96
C ASN A 211 4.18 5.94 -4.17
N PRO A 212 3.70 7.19 -4.10
CA PRO A 212 4.12 8.21 -5.05
C PRO A 212 5.64 8.40 -5.02
N THR A 213 6.29 8.49 -6.18
CA THR A 213 7.77 8.60 -6.29
C THR A 213 8.33 9.88 -5.69
N ASN A 214 7.52 10.92 -5.60
CA ASN A 214 7.91 12.18 -5.00
C ASN A 214 7.24 12.23 -3.62
N SER A 215 8.04 12.05 -2.56
CA SER A 215 7.60 12.08 -1.15
C SER A 215 7.03 13.43 -0.76
N ALA A 216 7.54 14.49 -1.37
CA ALA A 216 6.81 15.72 -1.58
C ALA A 216 5.95 15.50 -2.82
N THR A 217 4.62 15.53 -2.67
CA THR A 217 3.84 16.15 -3.75
C THR A 217 4.61 17.38 -4.17
N ASP A 218 4.85 17.60 -5.47
CA ASP A 218 5.30 18.93 -5.87
C ASP A 218 4.36 19.96 -5.21
N ASP A 219 4.78 21.20 -5.01
CA ASP A 219 3.99 22.22 -4.28
C ASP A 219 2.54 22.40 -4.82
N LYS A 220 2.21 21.72 -5.92
CA LYS A 220 0.93 21.66 -6.63
C LYS A 220 0.13 20.36 -6.41
N GLY A 221 0.56 19.43 -5.55
CA GLY A 221 -0.22 18.24 -5.21
C GLY A 221 -0.20 17.09 -6.24
N ARG A 222 0.76 17.04 -7.18
CA ARG A 222 0.68 16.12 -8.33
C ARG A 222 1.01 14.66 -8.02
N PHE A 223 0.30 13.75 -8.69
CA PHE A 223 0.43 12.29 -8.56
C PHE A 223 1.03 11.66 -9.82
N ARG A 224 2.32 11.94 -10.07
CA ARG A 224 3.00 11.58 -11.33
C ARG A 224 3.19 10.09 -11.53
N THR A 225 3.90 9.43 -10.62
CA THR A 225 4.22 8.00 -10.74
C THR A 225 3.96 7.33 -9.42
N LEU A 226 3.29 6.19 -9.45
CA LEU A 226 3.17 5.30 -8.30
C LEU A 226 4.21 4.20 -8.45
N CYS A 227 4.86 3.86 -7.37
CA CYS A 227 5.77 2.74 -7.26
C CYS A 227 5.38 1.84 -6.09
N SER A 228 5.74 0.57 -6.19
CA SER A 228 5.77 -0.36 -5.07
C SER A 228 7.21 -0.71 -4.77
N VAL A 229 7.62 -0.56 -3.51
CA VAL A 229 8.96 -0.92 -3.04
C VAL A 229 8.83 -2.10 -2.10
N GLN A 230 9.53 -3.19 -2.40
CA GLN A 230 9.76 -4.28 -1.46
C GLN A 230 11.23 -4.28 -1.08
N LEU A 231 11.50 -4.33 0.22
CA LEU A 231 12.84 -4.25 0.80
C LEU A 231 13.08 -5.50 1.64
N GLU A 232 14.22 -6.15 1.41
CA GLU A 232 14.65 -7.31 2.17
C GLU A 232 16.13 -7.21 2.53
N GLU A 233 16.47 -7.72 3.71
CA GLU A 233 17.84 -7.86 4.19
C GLU A 233 18.38 -9.24 3.84
N TYR A 234 19.69 -9.34 3.67
CA TYR A 234 20.37 -10.63 3.57
C TYR A 234 21.68 -10.61 4.35
N GLY A 235 22.01 -11.73 4.97
CA GLY A 235 23.29 -11.95 5.65
C GLY A 235 24.27 -12.77 4.83
N THR A 236 23.80 -13.53 3.84
CA THR A 236 24.62 -14.45 3.05
C THR A 236 24.38 -14.30 1.55
N GLU A 237 25.34 -14.76 0.73
CA GLU A 237 25.20 -14.80 -0.73
C GLU A 237 24.07 -15.73 -1.20
N ALA A 238 23.82 -16.83 -0.46
CA ALA A 238 22.72 -17.74 -0.77
C ALA A 238 21.34 -17.08 -0.56
N GLU A 239 21.16 -16.34 0.53
CA GLU A 239 19.94 -15.55 0.79
C GLU A 239 19.77 -14.46 -0.26
N ARG A 240 20.85 -13.75 -0.59
CA ARG A 240 20.87 -12.76 -1.67
C ARG A 240 20.37 -13.35 -2.98
N ASN A 241 20.94 -14.47 -3.41
CA ASN A 241 20.55 -15.11 -4.68
C ASN A 241 19.09 -15.57 -4.65
N LYS A 242 18.63 -16.12 -3.53
CA LYS A 242 17.23 -16.49 -3.34
C LYS A 242 16.29 -15.27 -3.46
N LEU A 243 16.63 -14.13 -2.88
CA LEU A 243 15.84 -12.90 -2.97
C LEU A 243 15.81 -12.35 -4.40
N LEU A 244 16.96 -12.39 -5.10
CA LEU A 244 17.03 -12.00 -6.50
C LEU A 244 16.15 -12.91 -7.38
N ASP A 245 16.25 -14.22 -7.21
CA ASP A 245 15.41 -15.19 -7.92
C ASP A 245 13.92 -14.99 -7.63
N GLU A 246 13.56 -14.68 -6.38
CA GLU A 246 12.18 -14.38 -6.00
C GLU A 246 11.67 -13.10 -6.67
N PHE A 247 12.48 -12.04 -6.71
CA PHE A 247 12.10 -10.77 -7.32
C PHE A 247 12.04 -10.87 -8.84
N GLU A 248 13.05 -11.48 -9.48
CA GLU A 248 13.07 -11.70 -10.93
C GLU A 248 11.94 -12.64 -11.38
N GLY A 249 11.64 -13.68 -10.60
CA GLY A 249 10.59 -14.66 -10.91
C GLY A 249 9.17 -14.09 -10.93
N ARG A 250 8.97 -12.84 -10.53
CA ARG A 250 7.67 -12.14 -10.60
C ARG A 250 7.40 -11.49 -11.96
N THR A 251 8.39 -11.45 -12.84
CA THR A 251 8.28 -10.89 -14.18
C THR A 251 8.86 -11.85 -15.21
N SER A 252 8.43 -11.71 -16.46
CA SER A 252 9.03 -12.41 -17.60
C SER A 252 10.34 -11.76 -18.06
N ALA A 253 10.65 -10.56 -17.56
CA ALA A 253 11.79 -9.77 -17.99
C ALA A 253 13.13 -10.41 -17.58
N GLN A 254 14.12 -10.26 -18.44
CA GLN A 254 15.50 -10.63 -18.14
C GLN A 254 16.28 -9.42 -17.65
N PHE A 255 17.09 -9.58 -16.61
CA PHE A 255 17.79 -8.46 -15.97
C PHE A 255 19.26 -8.34 -16.38
N THR A 256 19.79 -7.12 -16.27
CA THR A 256 21.22 -6.81 -16.41
C THR A 256 21.61 -5.67 -15.46
N SER A 257 22.85 -5.70 -14.96
CA SER A 257 23.45 -4.60 -14.21
C SER A 257 24.13 -3.54 -15.11
N ARG A 258 24.14 -3.76 -16.44
CA ARG A 258 24.71 -2.83 -17.42
C ARG A 258 23.72 -1.72 -17.78
N ASP A 259 24.23 -0.51 -18.00
CA ASP A 259 23.44 0.59 -18.59
C ASP A 259 23.09 0.30 -20.06
N VAL A 260 22.34 1.20 -20.70
CA VAL A 260 21.94 1.05 -22.12
C VAL A 260 23.11 1.12 -23.10
N ALA A 261 24.28 1.61 -22.65
CA ALA A 261 25.53 1.62 -23.40
C ALA A 261 26.44 0.42 -23.08
N GLY A 262 25.97 -0.52 -22.24
CA GLY A 262 26.72 -1.71 -21.86
C GLY A 262 27.77 -1.50 -20.76
N ARG A 263 27.81 -0.31 -20.14
CA ARG A 263 28.77 0.03 -19.08
C ARG A 263 28.23 -0.37 -17.71
N HIS A 264 29.12 -0.74 -16.81
CA HIS A 264 28.80 -0.85 -15.39
C HIS A 264 28.84 0.56 -14.78
N ARG A 265 27.73 0.98 -14.17
CA ARG A 265 27.61 2.28 -13.54
C ARG A 265 27.83 2.13 -12.03
N ASN A 266 28.61 3.02 -11.44
CA ASN A 266 28.65 3.19 -9.99
C ASN A 266 27.37 3.92 -9.56
N TRP A 267 26.52 3.24 -8.80
CA TRP A 267 25.29 3.80 -8.29
C TRP A 267 25.50 4.40 -6.90
N PRO A 268 24.73 5.44 -6.52
CA PRO A 268 24.82 6.01 -5.18
C PRO A 268 24.46 4.94 -4.13
N LEU A 269 25.25 4.94 -3.06
CA LEU A 269 24.95 4.19 -1.85
C LEU A 269 23.86 4.94 -1.10
N LEU A 270 22.63 4.44 -1.20
CA LEU A 270 21.51 4.96 -0.43
C LEU A 270 21.62 4.42 0.99
N ASP A 271 21.44 5.28 1.99
CA ASP A 271 21.25 4.80 3.37
C ASP A 271 19.95 3.99 3.38
N PRO A 272 19.90 2.79 3.99
CA PRO A 272 18.68 2.00 4.07
C PRO A 272 17.48 2.79 4.58
N ARG A 273 17.71 3.75 5.47
CA ARG A 273 16.69 4.64 6.04
C ARG A 273 16.12 5.65 5.04
N GLU A 274 16.81 5.91 3.93
CA GLU A 274 16.31 6.74 2.83
C GLU A 274 15.21 6.04 2.04
N PHE A 275 15.11 4.71 2.13
CA PHE A 275 13.99 4.00 1.52
C PHE A 275 12.72 4.26 2.32
N ARG A 276 11.69 4.72 1.60
CA ARG A 276 10.38 4.91 2.22
C ARG A 276 9.86 3.57 2.76
N GLY A 277 9.54 3.59 4.06
CA GLY A 277 9.07 2.41 4.77
C GLY A 277 10.19 1.50 5.27
N ALA A 278 11.47 1.82 5.08
CA ALA A 278 12.60 1.04 5.56
C ALA A 278 12.48 0.60 7.02
N LYS A 279 12.03 1.50 7.90
CA LYS A 279 11.76 1.21 9.32
C LYS A 279 10.78 0.06 9.58
N TRP A 280 10.06 -0.41 8.55
CA TRP A 280 9.10 -1.50 8.61
C TRP A 280 9.57 -2.79 7.94
N TYR A 281 10.72 -2.76 7.26
CA TYR A 281 11.26 -3.91 6.52
C TYR A 281 12.66 -4.29 6.96
N LEU A 282 13.40 -3.30 7.46
CA LEU A 282 14.82 -3.37 7.74
C LEU A 282 15.08 -3.14 9.23
N SER A 283 15.99 -3.94 9.77
CA SER A 283 16.71 -3.69 11.00
C SER A 283 17.39 -2.31 10.96
N PRO A 284 17.47 -1.59 12.09
CA PRO A 284 18.20 -0.33 12.19
C PRO A 284 19.67 -0.41 11.74
N ASN A 285 20.25 -1.61 11.76
CA ASN A 285 21.65 -1.88 11.45
C ASN A 285 21.86 -2.56 10.10
N ALA A 286 20.88 -2.49 9.19
CA ALA A 286 20.97 -3.11 7.87
C ALA A 286 22.19 -2.61 7.07
N THR A 287 23.12 -3.52 6.76
CA THR A 287 24.28 -3.18 5.90
C THR A 287 24.14 -3.71 4.48
N ALA A 288 23.39 -4.79 4.30
CA ALA A 288 23.15 -5.45 3.02
C ALA A 288 21.66 -5.61 2.76
N ILE A 289 21.19 -5.07 1.63
CA ILE A 289 19.77 -5.05 1.27
C ILE A 289 19.56 -5.29 -0.22
N VAL A 290 18.42 -5.86 -0.55
CA VAL A 290 17.85 -5.89 -1.90
C VAL A 290 16.51 -5.16 -1.85
N ALA A 291 16.33 -4.20 -2.75
CA ALA A 291 15.08 -3.49 -2.95
C ALA A 291 14.55 -3.73 -4.37
N SER A 292 13.36 -4.30 -4.48
CA SER A 292 12.61 -4.39 -5.71
C SER A 292 11.68 -3.19 -5.83
N ILE A 293 11.87 -2.36 -6.86
CA ILE A 293 11.11 -1.13 -7.11
C ILE A 293 10.35 -1.30 -8.40
N HIS A 294 9.02 -1.44 -8.29
CA HIS A 294 8.12 -1.57 -9.44
C HIS A 294 7.44 -0.24 -9.73
N ALA A 295 7.51 0.24 -10.97
CA ALA A 295 6.64 1.30 -11.45
C ALA A 295 5.24 0.73 -11.72
N ILE A 296 4.20 1.30 -11.11
CA ILE A 296 2.83 0.82 -11.26
C ILE A 296 2.26 1.30 -12.60
N PRO A 297 1.86 0.39 -13.51
CA PRO A 297 1.28 0.79 -14.80
C PRO A 297 -0.02 1.57 -14.62
N SER A 298 -0.24 2.60 -15.44
CA SER A 298 -1.50 3.37 -15.40
C SER A 298 -2.72 2.49 -15.64
N GLN A 299 -2.62 1.51 -16.55
CA GLN A 299 -3.72 0.59 -16.82
C GLN A 299 -4.15 -0.15 -15.56
N TRP A 300 -3.19 -0.69 -14.80
CA TRP A 300 -3.45 -1.37 -13.53
C TRP A 300 -4.16 -0.46 -12.52
N VAL A 301 -3.82 0.84 -12.48
CA VAL A 301 -4.51 1.83 -11.64
C VAL A 301 -5.94 2.05 -12.13
N CYS A 302 -6.14 2.27 -13.43
CA CYS A 302 -7.47 2.50 -14.03
C CYS A 302 -8.41 1.30 -13.84
N ASP A 303 -7.89 0.08 -13.91
CA ASP A 303 -8.65 -1.16 -13.76
C ASP A 303 -9.39 -1.27 -12.40
N TRP A 304 -8.90 -0.61 -11.36
CA TRP A 304 -9.59 -0.55 -10.07
C TRP A 304 -10.89 0.25 -10.11
N PHE A 305 -11.09 1.08 -11.13
CA PHE A 305 -12.28 1.92 -11.31
C PHE A 305 -13.19 1.42 -12.44
N GLN A 306 -12.79 0.34 -13.13
CA GLN A 306 -13.58 -0.26 -14.22
C GLN A 306 -14.53 -1.32 -13.68
N LYS A 307 -15.83 -1.13 -13.91
CA LYS A 307 -16.89 -1.99 -13.35
C LYS A 307 -16.78 -3.45 -13.82
N ASP A 308 -16.49 -3.67 -15.10
CA ASP A 308 -16.35 -4.98 -15.71
C ASP A 308 -15.10 -5.73 -15.19
N VAL A 309 -13.99 -5.02 -15.01
CA VAL A 309 -12.78 -5.59 -14.40
C VAL A 309 -13.03 -6.00 -12.95
N LEU A 310 -13.69 -5.14 -12.16
CA LEU A 310 -14.08 -5.48 -10.79
C LEU A 310 -15.04 -6.66 -10.73
N LEU A 311 -16.02 -6.75 -11.63
CA LEU A 311 -16.94 -7.88 -11.69
C LEU A 311 -16.21 -9.20 -12.00
N ARG A 312 -15.30 -9.18 -12.97
CA ARG A 312 -14.47 -10.34 -13.33
C ARG A 312 -13.64 -10.82 -12.15
N ARG A 313 -12.99 -9.90 -11.44
CA ARG A 313 -12.22 -10.22 -10.22
C ARG A 313 -13.10 -10.89 -9.16
N LYS A 314 -14.31 -10.38 -8.92
CA LYS A 314 -15.25 -11.02 -7.98
C LYS A 314 -15.60 -12.44 -8.38
N MET A 315 -15.86 -12.67 -9.67
CA MET A 315 -16.15 -14.02 -10.20
C MET A 315 -14.94 -14.95 -10.02
N GLU A 316 -13.73 -14.48 -10.32
CA GLU A 316 -12.50 -15.25 -10.13
C GLU A 316 -12.26 -15.63 -8.66
N TRP A 317 -12.46 -14.68 -7.73
CA TRP A 317 -12.32 -14.97 -6.31
C TRP A 317 -13.35 -16.00 -5.86
N ALA A 318 -14.62 -15.84 -6.27
CA ALA A 318 -15.69 -16.79 -5.97
C ALA A 318 -15.37 -18.20 -6.49
N GLN A 319 -14.89 -18.31 -7.73
CA GLN A 319 -14.52 -19.60 -8.34
C GLN A 319 -13.34 -20.27 -7.62
N ARG A 320 -12.32 -19.49 -7.23
CA ARG A 320 -11.12 -20.02 -6.57
C ARG A 320 -11.28 -20.24 -5.07
N GLN A 321 -12.37 -19.74 -4.48
CA GLN A 321 -12.56 -19.63 -3.03
C GLN A 321 -11.37 -18.97 -2.32
N ALA A 322 -10.69 -18.06 -3.01
CA ALA A 322 -9.47 -17.43 -2.54
C ALA A 322 -9.32 -16.03 -3.10
N TYR A 323 -8.81 -15.12 -2.27
CA TYR A 323 -8.38 -13.81 -2.72
C TYR A 323 -7.02 -13.93 -3.41
N LYS A 324 -6.92 -13.40 -4.63
CA LYS A 324 -5.63 -13.16 -5.28
C LYS A 324 -5.55 -11.68 -5.65
N PRO A 325 -4.59 -10.92 -5.10
CA PRO A 325 -4.39 -9.54 -5.52
C PRO A 325 -4.07 -9.48 -7.02
N PRO A 326 -4.50 -8.41 -7.73
CA PRO A 326 -4.20 -8.25 -9.14
C PRO A 326 -2.67 -8.17 -9.41
N PRO A 327 -2.11 -8.97 -10.33
CA PRO A 327 -0.70 -8.87 -10.70
C PRO A 327 -0.42 -7.52 -11.39
N LEU A 328 0.84 -7.05 -11.39
CA LEU A 328 1.24 -5.86 -12.17
C LEU A 328 1.53 -6.17 -13.64
N GLU A 329 1.45 -7.44 -14.03
CA GLU A 329 1.88 -7.92 -15.35
C GLU A 329 3.35 -7.53 -15.63
N ASP A 330 3.72 -7.27 -16.88
CA ASP A 330 5.08 -6.88 -17.30
C ASP A 330 5.38 -5.41 -16.97
N ALA A 331 5.17 -5.02 -15.71
CA ALA A 331 5.51 -3.69 -15.22
C ALA A 331 7.03 -3.48 -15.19
N PHE A 332 7.46 -2.26 -15.49
CA PHE A 332 8.85 -1.87 -15.34
C PHE A 332 9.28 -1.99 -13.87
N MET A 333 10.31 -2.80 -13.63
CA MET A 333 10.90 -3.03 -12.31
C MET A 333 12.38 -2.76 -12.37
N ILE A 334 12.96 -2.22 -11.31
CA ILE A 334 14.41 -2.29 -11.07
C ILE A 334 14.67 -3.03 -9.76
N ILE A 335 15.84 -3.66 -9.67
CA ILE A 335 16.33 -4.27 -8.43
C ILE A 335 17.57 -3.49 -8.00
N TYR A 336 17.46 -2.76 -6.90
CA TYR A 336 18.59 -2.10 -6.26
C TYR A 336 19.18 -3.06 -5.22
N GLU A 337 20.47 -3.32 -5.32
CA GLU A 337 21.20 -4.11 -4.35
C GLU A 337 22.31 -3.26 -3.74
N ARG A 338 22.44 -3.31 -2.41
CA ARG A 338 23.51 -2.67 -1.66
C ARG A 338 24.16 -3.67 -0.72
N ASN A 339 25.48 -3.57 -0.60
CA ASN A 339 26.30 -4.27 0.40
C ASN A 339 27.49 -3.40 0.83
N ALA A 340 28.42 -3.98 1.59
CA ALA A 340 29.61 -3.27 2.08
C ALA A 340 30.56 -2.77 0.98
N HIS A 341 30.50 -3.35 -0.23
CA HIS A 341 31.41 -3.03 -1.34
C HIS A 341 30.83 -2.01 -2.32
N GLY A 342 29.52 -1.75 -2.27
CA GLY A 342 28.89 -0.83 -3.19
C GLY A 342 27.39 -1.07 -3.37
N ALA A 343 26.85 -0.41 -4.39
CA ALA A 343 25.49 -0.63 -4.86
C ALA A 343 25.46 -0.93 -6.36
N GLN A 344 24.53 -1.79 -6.75
CA GLN A 344 24.23 -2.07 -8.14
C GLN A 344 22.73 -2.01 -8.40
N ILE A 345 22.36 -1.57 -9.59
CA ILE A 345 20.97 -1.63 -10.07
C ILE A 345 20.91 -2.64 -11.20
N GLN A 346 20.00 -3.60 -11.07
CA GLN A 346 19.57 -4.45 -12.16
C GLN A 346 18.32 -3.85 -12.80
N ARG A 347 18.33 -3.74 -14.12
CA ARG A 347 17.20 -3.28 -14.92
C ARG A 347 16.78 -4.35 -15.93
N PRO A 348 15.52 -4.34 -16.40
CA PRO A 348 15.09 -5.20 -17.48
C PRO A 348 15.86 -4.85 -18.75
N LEU A 349 16.15 -5.88 -19.54
CA LEU A 349 16.66 -5.80 -20.90
C LEU A 349 15.52 -5.39 -21.83
N ASP A 350 15.77 -4.41 -22.67
CA ASP A 350 14.83 -3.96 -23.69
C ASP A 350 15.42 -4.21 -25.08
N PRO A 351 14.78 -5.06 -25.92
CA PRO A 351 15.30 -5.40 -27.25
C PRO A 351 15.41 -4.22 -28.21
N PHE A 352 14.82 -3.06 -27.89
CA PHE A 352 15.01 -1.83 -28.66
C PHE A 352 16.43 -1.26 -28.53
N PHE A 353 17.15 -1.54 -27.43
CA PHE A 353 18.55 -1.13 -27.28
C PHE A 353 19.50 -2.17 -27.89
N PRO A 354 20.46 -1.75 -28.75
CA PRO A 354 21.38 -2.68 -29.43
C PRO A 354 22.15 -3.59 -28.46
N VAL A 355 22.67 -3.02 -27.37
CA VAL A 355 23.42 -3.76 -26.35
C VAL A 355 22.57 -4.84 -25.70
N ASP A 356 21.33 -4.50 -25.33
CA ASP A 356 20.42 -5.44 -24.66
C ASP A 356 20.01 -6.57 -25.58
N ARG A 357 19.74 -6.26 -26.85
CA ARG A 357 19.46 -7.25 -27.88
C ARG A 357 20.62 -8.24 -28.03
N ASP A 358 21.86 -7.77 -27.98
CA ASP A 358 23.02 -8.64 -28.06
C ASP A 358 23.18 -9.50 -26.81
N ILE A 359 22.92 -8.95 -25.62
CA ILE A 359 22.87 -9.74 -24.36
C ILE A 359 21.80 -10.83 -24.45
N LEU A 360 20.59 -10.50 -24.92
CA LEU A 360 19.49 -11.44 -25.11
C LEU A 360 19.86 -12.55 -26.09
N ARG A 361 20.48 -12.21 -27.23
CA ARG A 361 20.97 -13.18 -28.23
C ARG A 361 22.02 -14.12 -27.64
N GLN A 362 23.01 -13.59 -26.94
CA GLN A 362 24.06 -14.39 -26.28
C GLN A 362 23.46 -15.36 -25.24
N ARG A 363 22.48 -14.91 -24.45
CA ARG A 363 21.78 -15.77 -23.48
C ARG A 363 20.97 -16.87 -24.16
N ALA A 364 20.29 -16.55 -25.26
CA ALA A 364 19.55 -17.54 -26.05
C ALA A 364 20.49 -18.63 -26.61
N GLN A 365 21.62 -18.22 -27.21
CA GLN A 365 22.64 -19.16 -27.71
C GLN A 365 23.19 -20.07 -26.61
N LYS A 366 23.51 -19.51 -25.43
CA LYS A 366 23.97 -20.29 -24.27
C LYS A 366 22.93 -21.33 -23.83
N LYS A 367 21.65 -20.96 -23.77
CA LYS A 367 20.56 -21.91 -23.44
C LYS A 367 20.46 -23.04 -24.45
N THR A 368 20.55 -22.73 -25.75
CA THR A 368 20.54 -23.76 -26.82
C THR A 368 21.74 -24.70 -26.70
N ASN A 369 22.94 -24.18 -26.45
CA ASN A 369 24.14 -24.99 -26.30
C ASN A 369 24.06 -25.89 -25.05
N ALA A 370 23.59 -25.37 -23.91
CA ALA A 370 23.40 -26.17 -22.70
C ALA A 370 22.37 -27.30 -22.89
N ALA A 371 21.30 -27.06 -23.65
CA ALA A 371 20.30 -28.08 -23.97
C ALA A 371 20.87 -29.18 -24.90
N ARG A 372 21.84 -28.85 -25.76
CA ARG A 372 22.53 -29.84 -26.61
C ARG A 372 23.48 -30.72 -25.82
N VAL A 373 24.20 -30.18 -24.83
CA VAL A 373 25.14 -30.96 -24.00
C VAL A 373 24.42 -31.97 -23.10
N LYS A 374 23.15 -31.75 -22.76
CA LYS A 374 22.34 -32.66 -21.95
C LYS A 374 21.66 -33.79 -22.73
N ARG A 375 21.73 -33.75 -24.06
CA ARG A 375 21.24 -34.81 -24.96
C ARG A 375 22.41 -35.65 -25.42
#